data_AF-A0A357X035-F1
#
_entry.id   AF-A0A357X035-F1
#
_cell.length_a   1.000
_cell.length_b   1.000
_cell.length_c   1.000
_cell.angle_alpha   90.00
_cell.angle_beta   90.00
_cell.angle_gamma   90.00
#
_symmetry.space_group_name_H-M   'P 1'
#
loop_
_entity.id
_entity.type
_entity.pdbx_description
1 polymer ?
#
loop_
_entity_poly.entity_id
_entity_poly.type
_entity_poly.pdbx_seq_one_letter_code
_entity_poly.pdbx_strand_id
1 'polypeptide(L)'
;ESAITGESAPVIRESGGDRSAVTGGTTLVSDWLVIEVTAEAGESFLDKMISMVEGASRKKTPNEIALQILLVTLTIIFLIVTATL
;
A
#
# COMPACT_ATOMS: atom_id res chain seq x y z
N GLU A 1 13.20 6.03 -9.64
CA GLU A 1 11.80 5.52 -9.57
C GLU A 1 11.43 5.19 -8.13
N SER A 2 11.77 6.09 -7.20
CA SER A 2 11.70 5.85 -5.76
C SER A 2 10.28 5.60 -5.25
N ALA A 3 9.28 6.20 -5.88
CA ALA A 3 7.87 6.00 -5.56
C ALA A 3 7.40 4.54 -5.69
N ILE A 4 8.13 3.70 -6.43
CA ILE A 4 7.77 2.32 -6.72
C ILE A 4 8.74 1.36 -6.06
N THR A 5 10.04 1.59 -6.21
CA THR A 5 11.07 0.66 -5.75
C THR A 5 11.53 0.94 -4.32
N GLY A 6 11.24 2.13 -3.77
CA GLY A 6 11.81 2.59 -2.51
C GLY A 6 13.28 3.04 -2.62
N GLU A 7 13.90 2.86 -3.78
CA GLU A 7 15.31 3.20 -4.02
C GLU A 7 15.45 4.60 -4.62
N SER A 8 16.31 5.42 -4.03
CA SER A 8 16.53 6.81 -4.47
C SER A 8 17.54 6.95 -5.62
N ALA A 9 18.24 5.86 -5.97
CA ALA A 9 19.18 5.88 -7.08
C ALA A 9 18.46 6.19 -8.40
N PRO A 10 19.00 7.12 -9.23
CA PRO A 10 18.42 7.42 -10.53
C PRO A 10 18.61 6.23 -11.48
N VAL A 11 17.61 5.99 -12.33
CA VAL A 11 17.61 4.91 -13.32
C VAL A 11 17.45 5.52 -14.71
N ILE A 12 18.31 5.12 -15.64
CA ILE A 12 18.29 5.61 -17.03
C ILE A 12 17.13 4.98 -17.80
N ARG A 13 16.39 5.82 -18.51
CA ARG A 13 15.31 5.49 -19.44
C ARG A 13 15.64 6.10 -20.81
N GLU A 14 15.56 5.28 -21.86
CA GLU A 14 15.94 5.66 -23.23
C GLU A 14 14.96 5.11 -24.25
N SER A 15 14.81 5.79 -25.39
CA SER A 15 13.92 5.36 -26.47
C SER A 15 14.55 4.24 -27.31
N GLY A 16 13.72 3.32 -27.83
CA GLY A 16 14.14 2.32 -28.81
C GLY A 16 14.89 1.09 -28.26
N GLY A 17 14.97 0.94 -26.93
CA GLY A 17 15.57 -0.23 -26.29
C GLY A 17 14.71 -0.82 -25.18
N ASP A 18 15.27 -1.79 -24.44
CA ASP A 18 14.60 -2.52 -23.35
C ASP A 18 14.29 -1.64 -22.11
N ARG A 19 14.85 -0.43 -22.05
CA ARG A 19 14.68 0.53 -20.95
C ARG A 19 13.70 1.66 -21.27
N SER A 20 12.88 1.48 -22.31
CA SER A 20 11.90 2.49 -22.79
C SER A 20 10.63 2.58 -21.94
N ALA A 21 10.32 1.55 -21.13
CA ALA A 21 9.17 1.60 -20.24
C ALA A 21 9.39 2.59 -19.10
N VAL A 22 8.45 3.53 -18.94
CA VAL A 22 8.38 4.46 -17.81
C VAL A 22 7.12 4.20 -17.00
N THR A 23 7.17 4.47 -15.70
CA THR A 23 5.99 4.35 -14.84
C THR A 23 5.55 5.71 -14.33
N GLY A 24 4.25 6.00 -14.50
CA GLY A 24 3.62 7.21 -13.98
C GLY A 24 3.78 7.33 -12.46
N GLY A 25 3.96 8.56 -11.98
CA GLY A 25 4.23 8.85 -10.57
C GLY A 25 5.71 8.89 -10.19
N THR A 26 6.62 8.69 -11.15
CA THR A 26 8.06 8.86 -10.95
C THR A 26 8.54 10.25 -11.38
N THR A 27 9.61 10.75 -10.76
CA THR A 27 10.15 12.09 -11.04
C THR A 27 11.30 12.02 -12.02
N LEU A 28 11.27 12.88 -13.05
CA LEU A 28 12.39 13.08 -13.97
C LEU A 28 13.48 13.91 -13.28
N VAL A 29 14.71 13.41 -13.28
CA VAL A 29 15.85 14.04 -12.56
C VAL A 29 16.75 14.83 -13.50
N SER A 30 16.77 14.50 -14.80
CA SER A 30 17.61 15.16 -15.81
C SER A 30 16.85 15.30 -17.14
N ASP A 31 17.19 16.36 -17.88
CA ASP A 31 16.74 16.63 -19.25
C ASP A 31 15.21 16.72 -19.40
N TRP A 32 14.70 16.24 -20.54
CA TRP A 32 13.28 16.13 -20.86
C TRP A 32 13.03 14.79 -21.55
N LEU A 33 11.79 14.32 -21.50
CA LEU A 33 11.41 13.02 -22.04
C LEU A 33 10.02 13.13 -22.66
N VAL A 34 9.86 12.61 -23.88
CA VAL A 34 8.56 12.50 -24.58
C VAL A 34 8.11 11.05 -24.50
N ILE A 35 6.89 10.85 -24.00
CA ILE A 35 6.31 9.52 -23.79
C ILE A 35 4.94 9.39 -24.42
N GLU A 36 4.64 8.19 -24.87
CA GLU A 36 3.30 7.76 -25.23
C GLU A 36 2.61 7.16 -24.00
N VAL A 37 1.39 7.61 -23.71
CA VAL A 37 0.60 7.05 -22.61
C VAL A 37 -0.03 5.76 -23.10
N THR A 38 0.43 4.63 -22.56
CA THR A 38 -0.05 3.29 -22.92
C THR A 38 -1.09 2.73 -21.95
N ALA A 39 -1.24 3.32 -20.76
CA ALA A 39 -2.21 2.89 -19.76
C ALA A 39 -3.53 3.64 -19.91
N GLU A 40 -4.65 2.92 -19.86
CA GLU A 40 -5.99 3.52 -19.80
C GLU A 40 -6.25 4.16 -18.43
N ALA A 41 -7.24 5.06 -18.38
CA ALA A 41 -7.64 5.71 -17.14
C ALA A 41 -8.16 4.67 -16.12
N GLY A 42 -7.56 4.62 -14.93
CA GLY A 42 -7.89 3.64 -13.89
C GLY A 42 -7.06 2.35 -13.95
N GLU A 43 -6.23 2.15 -14.98
CA GLU A 43 -5.34 0.99 -15.09
C GLU A 43 -3.86 1.34 -14.88
N SER A 44 -3.58 2.54 -14.34
CA SER A 44 -2.20 2.93 -14.06
C SER A 44 -1.57 2.03 -12.99
N PHE A 45 -0.25 2.03 -12.94
CA PHE A 45 0.47 1.29 -11.89
C PHE A 45 0.08 1.78 -10.49
N LEU A 46 -0.18 3.08 -10.31
CA LEU A 46 -0.66 3.64 -9.05
C LEU A 46 -2.06 3.11 -8.72
N ASP A 47 -2.98 3.06 -9.69
CA ASP A 47 -4.34 2.52 -9.49
C ASP A 47 -4.31 1.05 -9.07
N LYS A 48 -3.40 0.26 -9.66
CA LYS A 48 -3.17 -1.14 -9.26
C LYS A 48 -2.67 -1.23 -7.81
N MET A 49 -1.76 -0.35 -7.39
CA MET A 49 -1.31 -0.30 -6.00
C MET A 49 -2.44 0.11 -5.05
N ILE A 50 -3.25 1.10 -5.42
CA ILE A 50 -4.42 1.53 -4.64
C ILE A 50 -5.39 0.36 -4.46
N SER A 51 -5.75 -0.31 -5.56
CA SER A 51 -6.63 -1.49 -5.54
C SER A 51 -6.09 -2.62 -4.66
N MET A 52 -4.77 -2.89 -4.72
CA MET A 52 -4.13 -3.86 -3.83
C MET A 52 -4.24 -3.47 -2.35
N VAL A 53 -4.07 -2.18 -2.02
CA VAL A 53 -4.15 -1.68 -0.65
C VAL A 53 -5.60 -1.66 -0.14
N GLU A 54 -6.55 -1.23 -0.96
CA GLU A 54 -7.98 -1.23 -0.63
C GLU A 54 -8.52 -2.65 -0.46
N GLY A 55 -8.08 -3.57 -1.33
CA GLY A 55 -8.39 -5.00 -1.25
C GLY A 55 -7.70 -5.73 -0.09
N ALA A 56 -6.64 -5.15 0.48
CA ALA A 56 -5.97 -5.67 1.66
C ALA A 56 -6.80 -5.40 2.93
N SER A 57 -8.01 -5.94 2.99
CA SER A 57 -8.79 -6.01 4.22
C SER A 57 -8.03 -6.86 5.24
N ARG A 58 -7.45 -6.19 6.24
CA ARG A 58 -6.71 -6.85 7.31
C ARG A 58 -7.71 -7.54 8.24
N LYS A 59 -8.04 -8.79 7.94
CA LYS A 59 -8.77 -9.65 8.88
C LYS A 59 -7.95 -9.77 10.16
N LYS A 60 -8.62 -9.68 11.32
CA LYS A 60 -7.95 -9.87 12.60
C LYS A 60 -7.24 -11.22 12.60
N THR A 61 -6.00 -11.22 13.05
CA THR A 61 -5.26 -12.49 13.17
C THR A 61 -5.91 -13.37 14.24
N PRO A 62 -5.80 -14.71 14.16
CA PRO A 62 -6.35 -15.59 15.20
C PRO A 62 -5.90 -15.20 16.61
N ASN A 63 -4.66 -14.73 16.76
CA ASN A 63 -4.14 -14.25 18.03
C ASN A 63 -4.81 -12.96 18.51
N GLU A 64 -5.07 -12.00 17.61
CA GLU A 64 -5.83 -10.78 17.94
C GLU A 64 -7.25 -11.10 18.39
N ILE A 65 -7.91 -12.07 17.76
CA ILE A 65 -9.25 -12.52 18.15
C ILE A 65 -9.23 -13.15 19.54
N ALA A 66 -8.27 -14.05 19.79
CA ALA A 66 -8.13 -14.70 21.09
C ALA A 66 -7.89 -13.69 22.22
N LEU A 67 -6.98 -12.74 22.00
CA LEU A 67 -6.70 -11.67 22.97
C LEU A 67 -7.93 -10.78 23.19
N GLN A 68 -8.66 -10.44 22.13
CA GLN A 68 -9.88 -9.64 22.25
C GLN A 68 -10.94 -10.33 23.12
N ILE A 69 -11.16 -11.64 22.93
CA ILE A 69 -12.11 -12.43 23.74
C ILE A 69 -11.69 -12.42 25.21
N LEU A 70 -10.40 -12.61 25.49
CA LEU A 70 -9.86 -12.55 26.86
C LEU A 70 -10.14 -11.18 27.51
N LEU A 71 -9.82 -10.10 26.81
CA LEU A 71 -10.00 -8.73 27.32
C LEU A 71 -11.48 -8.39 27.55
N VAL A 72 -12.37 -8.76 26.63
CA VAL A 72 -13.82 -8.57 26.78
C VAL A 72 -14.34 -9.33 28.01
N THR A 73 -13.90 -10.57 28.19
CA THR A 73 -14.32 -11.41 29.34
C THR A 73 -13.89 -10.79 30.67
N LEU A 74 -12.62 -10.37 30.78
CA LEU A 74 -12.11 -9.69 31.97
C LEU A 74 -12.83 -8.37 32.26
N THR A 75 -13.17 -7.61 31.22
CA THR A 75 -13.91 -6.35 31.36
C THR A 75 -15.31 -6.58 31.95
N ILE A 76 -16.02 -7.60 31.48
CA ILE A 76 -17.34 -7.97 32.01
C ILE A 76 -17.24 -8.38 33.48
N ILE A 77 -16.25 -9.20 33.84
CA ILE A 77 -16.03 -9.60 35.25
C ILE A 77 -15.78 -8.35 36.12
N PHE A 78 -14.94 -7.43 35.67
CA PHE A 78 -14.61 -6.23 36.42
C PHE A 78 -15.83 -5.30 36.61
N LEU A 79 -16.67 -5.15 35.57
CA LEU A 79 -17.91 -4.40 35.64
C LEU A 79 -18.89 -5.00 36.66
N ILE A 80 -19.02 -6.33 36.69
CA ILE A 80 -19.89 -7.01 37.68
C ILE A 80 -19.38 -6.76 39.10
N VAL A 81 -18.08 -6.97 39.35
CA VAL A 81 -17.49 -6.79 40.68
C VAL A 81 -17.67 -5.37 41.18
N THR A 82 -17.38 -4.38 40.34
CA THR A 82 -17.50 -2.96 40.71
C THR A 82 -18.95 -2.49 40.88
N ALA A 83 -19.91 -3.06 40.15
CA ALA A 83 -21.33 -2.76 40.35
C ALA A 83 -21.92 -3.39 41.63
N THR A 84 -21.29 -4.45 42.14
CA THR A 84 -21.72 -5.14 43.36
C THR A 84 -21.08 -4.65 44.66
N LEU A 85 -20.02 -3.84 44.58
CA LEU A 85 -19.37 -3.17 45.72
C LEU A 85 -20.07 -1.83 46.02
#